data_AF-A0A836RMJ3-F1
#
_entry.id   AF-A0A836RMJ3-F1
#
_cell.length_a   1.000
_cell.length_b   1.000
_cell.length_c   1.000
_cell.angle_alpha   90.00
_cell.angle_beta   90.00
_cell.angle_gamma   90.00
#
_symmetry.space_group_name_H-M   'P 1'
#
loop_
_entity.id
_entity.type
_entity.pdbx_description
1 polymer ?
#
loop_
_entity_poly.entity_id
_entity_poly.type
_entity_poly.pdbx_seq_one_letter_code
_entity_poly.pdbx_strand_id
1 'polypeptide(L)' 'MHDETYKNYDTDPSVRVLLTTSHPNSDPEIVWVHRYGNSRVFYLVMGHDHFAYENPAYRTLIARGIRWAAGRPGNTTHR' A
#
# COMPACT_ATOMS: atom_id res chain seq x y z
N MET A 1 -2.97 -13.35 -6.64
CA MET A 1 -2.40 -13.24 -5.29
C MET A 1 -3.55 -13.51 -4.33
N HIS A 2 -3.35 -14.39 -3.37
CA HIS A 2 -4.32 -14.69 -2.31
C HIS A 2 -3.70 -14.27 -0.99
N ASP A 3 -4.46 -13.56 -0.17
CA ASP A 3 -4.03 -12.98 1.10
C ASP A 3 -5.28 -12.72 1.96
N GLU A 4 -5.09 -12.42 3.25
CA GLU A 4 -6.19 -12.12 4.17
C GLU A 4 -6.93 -10.84 3.77
N THR A 5 -8.26 -10.85 3.95
CA THR A 5 -9.12 -9.68 3.71
C THR A 5 -9.33 -8.92 5.01
N TYR A 6 -9.22 -7.59 4.97
CA TYR A 6 -9.40 -6.74 6.13
C TYR A 6 -10.59 -5.80 5.92
N LYS A 7 -11.46 -5.71 6.93
CA LYS A 7 -12.70 -4.92 6.87
C LYS A 7 -12.98 -4.23 8.20
N ASN A 8 -13.89 -3.25 8.17
CA ASN A 8 -14.30 -2.43 9.30
C ASN A 8 -13.16 -1.60 9.91
N TYR A 9 -12.23 -1.11 9.09
CA TYR A 9 -11.25 -0.12 9.55
C TYR A 9 -11.65 1.29 9.11
N ASP A 10 -11.29 2.28 9.92
CA ASP A 10 -11.46 3.67 9.54
C ASP A 10 -10.23 4.16 8.79
N THR A 11 -10.46 4.83 7.66
CA THR A 11 -9.41 5.42 6.84
C THR A 11 -9.59 6.93 6.85
N ASP A 12 -8.58 7.63 7.35
CA ASP A 12 -8.60 9.10 7.36
C ASP A 12 -8.91 9.63 5.94
N PRO A 13 -9.95 10.47 5.76
CA PRO A 13 -10.38 10.92 4.44
C PRO A 13 -9.34 11.77 3.70
N SER A 14 -8.30 12.23 4.41
CA SER A 14 -7.18 12.98 3.84
C SER A 14 -6.06 12.09 3.28
N VAL A 15 -6.10 10.77 3.47
CA VAL A 15 -5.13 9.88 2.82
C VAL A 15 -5.31 9.88 1.31
N ARG A 16 -4.22 9.64 0.59
CA ARG A 16 -4.27 9.39 -0.85
C ARG A 16 -4.25 7.89 -1.10
N VAL A 17 -5.40 7.35 -1.47
CA VAL A 17 -5.55 5.96 -1.91
C VAL A 17 -4.82 5.75 -3.25
N LEU A 18 -4.06 4.65 -3.34
CA LEU A 18 -3.25 4.30 -4.51
C LEU A 18 -3.78 3.05 -5.22
N LEU A 19 -4.24 2.06 -4.45
CA LEU A 19 -4.84 0.84 -4.98
C LEU A 19 -6.07 0.48 -4.16
N THR A 20 -7.10 -0.01 -4.86
CA THR A 20 -8.31 -0.53 -4.25
C THR A 20 -8.55 -2.00 -4.59
N THR A 21 -9.45 -2.65 -3.84
CA THR A 21 -9.98 -3.98 -4.16
C THR A 21 -11.49 -3.94 -4.33
N SER A 22 -12.03 -4.89 -5.10
CA SER A 22 -13.48 -5.14 -5.21
C SER A 22 -13.92 -6.39 -4.44
N HIS A 23 -13.06 -6.94 -3.58
CA HIS A 23 -13.37 -8.16 -2.83
C HIS A 23 -14.43 -7.88 -1.75
N PRO A 24 -15.56 -8.61 -1.73
CA PRO A 24 -16.72 -8.27 -0.89
C PRO A 24 -16.46 -8.32 0.62
N ASN A 25 -15.42 -9.04 1.05
CA ASN A 25 -15.04 -9.16 2.45
C ASN A 25 -13.90 -8.21 2.88
N SER A 26 -13.51 -7.26 2.03
CA SER A 26 -12.46 -6.28 2.31
C SER A 26 -13.01 -4.88 2.14
N ASP A 27 -12.58 -3.96 3.00
CA ASP A 27 -12.72 -2.55 2.70
C ASP A 27 -11.84 -2.22 1.47
N PRO A 28 -12.23 -1.22 0.66
CA PRO A 28 -11.64 -1.06 -0.66
C PRO A 28 -10.20 -0.54 -0.61
N GLU A 29 -9.80 0.27 0.37
CA GLU A 29 -8.49 0.96 0.40
C GLU A 29 -7.33 0.05 0.84
N ILE A 30 -6.81 -0.77 -0.08
CA ILE A 30 -5.75 -1.73 0.24
C ILE A 30 -4.32 -1.14 0.24
N VAL A 31 -4.12 0.01 -0.43
CA VAL A 31 -2.84 0.74 -0.45
C VAL A 31 -3.10 2.23 -0.44
N TRP A 32 -2.48 2.97 0.47
CA TRP A 32 -2.58 4.41 0.53
C TRP A 32 -1.30 5.06 1.07
N VAL A 33 -1.20 6.38 0.90
CA VAL A 33 -0.14 7.20 1.49
C VAL A 33 -0.73 8.40 2.21
N HIS A 34 -0.05 8.83 3.27
CA HIS A 34 -0.46 9.99 4.05
C HIS A 34 0.75 10.82 4.50
N ARG A 35 0.56 12.12 4.65
CA ARG A 35 1.45 12.99 5.41
C ARG A 35 0.81 13.31 6.75
N TYR A 36 1.33 12.71 7.81
CA TYR A 36 0.87 12.96 9.17
C TYR A 36 1.94 13.78 9.90
N GLY A 37 1.66 15.07 10.09
CA GLY A 37 2.66 16.04 10.52
C GLY A 37 3.86 16.08 9.55
N ASN A 38 5.07 15.89 10.08
CA ASN A 38 6.31 15.85 9.29
C ASN A 38 6.66 14.45 8.74
N SER A 39 5.82 13.45 9.00
CA SER A 39 6.06 12.06 8.63
C SER A 39 5.36 11.68 7.32
N ARG A 40 6.02 10.82 6.53
CA ARG A 40 5.42 10.14 5.37
C ARG A 40 5.04 8.72 5.77
N VAL A 41 3.76 8.38 5.62
CA VAL A 41 3.22 7.06 5.94
C VAL A 41 2.83 6.36 4.64
N PHE A 42 3.37 5.18 4.41
CA PHE A 42 2.95 4.28 3.35
C PHE A 42 2.30 3.07 4.00
N TYR A 43 1.08 2.74 3.59
CA TYR A 43 0.33 1.61 4.09
C TYR A 43 0.04 0.62 2.96
N LEU A 44 0.21 -0.66 3.28
CA LEU A 44 -0.09 -1.81 2.43
C LEU A 44 -0.69 -2.87 3.34
N VAL A 45 -1.95 -3.25 3.09
CA VAL A 45 -2.67 -4.19 3.96
C VAL A 45 -2.20 -5.65 3.77
N MET A 46 -1.74 -5.98 2.57
CA MET A 46 -1.32 -7.34 2.20
C MET A 46 0.02 -7.72 2.86
N GLY A 47 0.18 -9.00 3.18
CA GLY A 47 1.41 -9.58 3.75
C GLY A 47 1.19 -10.62 4.85
N HIS A 48 0.05 -11.33 4.88
CA HIS A 48 -0.26 -12.30 5.94
C HIS A 48 0.78 -13.43 6.04
N ASP A 49 1.32 -13.88 4.90
CA ASP A 49 2.32 -14.95 4.85
C ASP A 49 3.36 -14.76 3.71
N HIS A 50 4.23 -15.77 3.56
CA HIS A 50 5.31 -15.75 2.58
C HIS A 50 4.84 -15.72 1.11
N PHE A 51 3.65 -16.23 0.80
CA PHE A 51 3.15 -16.26 -0.59
C PHE A 51 2.93 -14.84 -1.13
N ALA A 52 2.58 -13.89 -0.24
CA ALA A 52 2.52 -12.49 -0.59
C ALA A 52 3.89 -11.96 -1.06
N TYR A 53 4.96 -12.30 -0.32
CA TYR A 53 6.31 -11.85 -0.65
C TYR A 53 6.90 -12.54 -1.88
N GLU A 54 6.50 -13.77 -2.18
CA GLU A 54 6.91 -14.47 -3.41
C GLU A 54 6.44 -13.73 -4.68
N ASN A 55 5.32 -13.01 -4.60
CA ASN A 55 4.81 -12.21 -5.71
C ASN A 55 5.78 -11.05 -6.06
N PRO A 56 6.34 -11.00 -7.29
CA PRO A 56 7.25 -9.92 -7.69
C PRO A 56 6.59 -8.53 -7.70
N ALA A 57 5.27 -8.45 -7.95
CA ALA A 57 4.54 -7.18 -7.89
C ALA A 57 4.46 -6.65 -6.45
N TYR A 58 4.26 -7.52 -5.48
CA TYR A 58 4.25 -7.16 -4.05
C TYR A 58 5.61 -6.60 -3.62
N ARG A 59 6.70 -7.32 -3.96
CA ARG A 59 8.08 -6.87 -3.69
C ARG A 59 8.37 -5.51 -4.32
N THR A 60 7.90 -5.29 -5.55
CA THR A 60 8.04 -4.01 -6.24
C THR A 60 7.30 -2.89 -5.51
N LEU A 61 6.08 -3.16 -5.05
CA LEU A 61 5.25 -2.21 -4.33
C LEU A 61 5.87 -1.81 -2.98
N ILE A 62 6.30 -2.80 -2.18
CA ILE A 62 7.02 -2.57 -0.92
C ILE A 62 8.29 -1.75 -1.16
N ALA A 63 9.11 -2.11 -2.15
CA ALA A 63 10.34 -1.38 -2.45
C ALA A 63 10.08 0.09 -2.85
N ARG A 64 9.01 0.34 -3.62
CA ARG A 64 8.58 1.71 -3.99
C ARG A 64 8.02 2.47 -2.78
N GLY A 65 7.22 1.81 -1.94
CA GLY A 65 6.66 2.37 -0.71
C GLY A 65 7.75 2.81 0.28
N ILE A 66 8.75 1.96 0.53
CA ILE A 66 9.91 2.27 1.38
C ILE A 66 10.66 3.50 0.86
N ARG A 67 10.96 3.54 -0.45
CA ARG A 67 11.65 4.67 -1.08
C ARG A 67 10.85 5.97 -0.94
N TRP A 68 9.54 5.90 -1.17
CA TRP A 68 8.66 7.06 -1.03
C TRP A 68 8.62 7.56 0.42
N ALA A 69 8.46 6.66 1.40
CA ALA A 69 8.43 7.02 2.82
C ALA A 69 9.74 7.69 3.25
N ALA A 70 10.88 7.16 2.77
CA ALA A 70 12.20 7.73 2.98
C ALA A 70 12.44 9.10 2.29
N GLY A 71 11.50 9.59 1.48
CA GLY A 71 11.68 10.82 0.71
C GLY A 71 12.66 10.69 -0.44
N ARG A 72 12.88 9.46 -0.92
CA ARG A 72 13.74 9.12 -2.04
C ARG A 72 12.94 8.45 -3.15
N PRO A 73 11.79 9.02 -3.60
CA PRO A 73 11.06 8.42 -4.71
C PRO A 73 12.02 8.33 -5.90
N GLY A 74 12.21 7.12 -6.43
CA GLY A 74 13.11 6.93 -7.57
C GLY A 74 12.70 7.83 -8.73
N ASN A 75 13.67 8.36 -9.47
CA ASN A 75 13.42 9.14 -10.67
C ASN A 75 12.79 8.21 -11.71
N THR A 76 11.46 8.11 -11.70
CA THR A 76 10.73 7.28 -12.66
C THR A 76 10.21 8.23 -13.73
N THR A 77 11.08 8.54 -14.70
CA THR A 77 10.65 9.14 -15.96
C THR A 77 9.84 8.08 -16.69
N HIS A 78 8.52 8.06 -16.46
CA HIS A 78 7.61 7.36 -17.36
C HIS A 78 7.24 8.34 -18.48
N ARG A 79 7.84 8.13 -19.66
CA ARG A 79 7.19 8.46 -20.94
C ARG A 79 6.12 7.41 -21.23
#